data_AF-A0A238WYJ5-F1
#
_entry.id   AF-A0A238WYJ5-F1
#
_cell.length_a   1.000
_cell.length_b   1.000
_cell.length_c   1.000
_cell.angle_alpha   90.00
_cell.angle_beta   90.00
_cell.angle_gamma   90.00
#
_symmetry.space_group_name_H-M   'P 1'
#
loop_
_entity.id
_entity.type
_entity.pdbx_description
1 polymer ?
#
loop_
_entity_poly.entity_id
_entity_poly.type
_entity_poly.pdbx_seq_one_letter_code
_entity_poly.pdbx_strand_id
1 'polypeptide(L)'
;MSDQSTLTDFTQGVGSDGDLYDCEVCGRTFDSNKGRGIHRAAAHSEDEVRGVLITELQRLAERLGHPPGLRDMNQLGAHSSKTYQDMFGSWNEALKAADLDINMEQNISKSDLLDELARLADELGRTPTSRDMAQLGEYGTATYSKTFESWNNAVQEAGLEIIRYRNIPRDALINEIRRLSDCLGRTPTAEDMETEGEFGAKTFSTKFGTWNNALRSAGFEPNRQKNLSKEVLIAELTRLEDKYGRPPTAKEMEGDGLYSVGTFSRSFGSWNEALISAGFEVHNRTNIPKEELLTELSRLHESLGRTPTVEDMDILGRFAHATYSTAFGTWNNALREAGLDLHVRSGIPEAELLDELRSLARELEITPERRDMDQHGQFDSKTYSARFGTWNDALRAAGLEPVRRVNIPNDELRSELRRLTDKFGRPPTRDEMTQHGKFGHSVYSHRFGSWTDALIEAGLEPHKMLNPDHLDHWVASVLELKVAELLVDIGVEYEYEGLTIEYDDGRSYTPDFVTADYVIECKGQDWGDLYNQDVTAEDKAEAAMDSLETRKYVVIGAKIPADIHIRWDDRAAIHELFE
;
A
#
# COMPACT_ATOMS: atom_id res chain seq x y z
N MET A 1 -13.94 61.35 -11.62
CA MET A 1 -13.65 61.83 -10.26
C MET A 1 -13.85 60.62 -9.37
N SER A 2 -12.94 60.02 -8.64
CA SER A 2 -11.54 60.20 -8.23
C SER A 2 -11.45 59.30 -6.98
N ASP A 3 -10.28 58.74 -6.70
CA ASP A 3 -9.89 57.94 -5.51
C ASP A 3 -10.41 56.50 -5.46
N GLN A 4 -9.60 55.46 -5.67
CA GLN A 4 -8.24 55.09 -5.21
C GLN A 4 -8.07 54.85 -3.70
N SER A 5 -7.71 53.59 -3.44
CA SER A 5 -6.81 53.08 -2.39
C SER A 5 -7.40 52.84 -1.00
N THR A 6 -7.52 51.57 -0.63
CA THR A 6 -6.61 50.89 0.33
C THR A 6 -7.03 49.43 0.51
N LEU A 7 -6.20 48.50 0.03
CA LEU A 7 -6.26 47.07 0.34
C LEU A 7 -4.97 46.74 1.10
N THR A 8 -5.03 46.91 2.42
CA THR A 8 -4.05 46.33 3.35
C THR A 8 -4.54 44.94 3.70
N ASP A 9 -3.97 43.94 3.05
CA ASP A 9 -3.74 42.61 3.61
C ASP A 9 -2.86 41.85 2.62
N PHE A 10 -1.66 41.45 3.06
CA PHE A 10 -1.03 40.15 2.82
C PHE A 10 0.42 40.16 3.34
N THR A 11 0.59 39.50 4.48
CA THR A 11 1.75 38.71 4.92
C THR A 11 3.12 39.41 5.03
N GLN A 12 3.46 39.77 6.27
CA GLN A 12 4.84 39.85 6.73
C GLN A 12 5.45 38.44 6.73
N GLY A 13 6.19 38.12 5.68
CA GLY A 13 7.17 37.05 5.68
C GLY A 13 8.47 37.56 6.29
N VAL A 14 8.94 36.85 7.31
CA VAL A 14 10.22 37.05 8.00
C VAL A 14 11.36 37.01 6.98
N GLY A 15 12.09 38.12 6.84
CA GLY A 15 13.29 38.24 6.00
C GLY A 15 14.50 38.56 6.87
N SER A 16 15.43 37.62 6.92
CA SER A 16 16.77 37.69 7.52
C SER A 16 17.63 38.83 6.96
N ASP A 17 18.52 39.36 7.81
CA ASP A 17 19.69 40.22 7.56
C ASP A 17 19.72 41.04 6.24
N GLY A 18 19.65 42.36 6.38
CA GLY A 18 19.68 43.31 5.28
C GLY A 18 21.06 43.40 4.62
N ASP A 19 21.30 42.56 3.61
CA ASP A 19 22.40 42.77 2.67
C ASP A 19 22.23 44.11 1.95
N LEU A 20 23.16 45.04 2.16
CA LEU A 20 23.25 46.27 1.38
C LEU A 20 23.79 45.95 -0.02
N TYR A 21 23.13 46.47 -1.06
CA TYR A 21 23.48 46.20 -2.46
C TYR A 21 24.16 47.40 -3.10
N ASP A 22 25.46 47.27 -3.39
CA ASP A 22 26.24 48.34 -4.01
C ASP A 22 26.09 48.33 -5.53
N CYS A 23 25.94 49.52 -6.13
CA CYS A 23 25.99 49.69 -7.57
C CYS A 23 27.43 49.55 -8.07
N GLU A 24 27.63 48.65 -9.00
CA GLU A 24 28.96 48.26 -9.47
C GLU A 24 29.61 49.31 -10.39
N VAL A 25 28.83 50.30 -10.85
CA VAL A 25 29.30 51.38 -11.73
C VAL A 25 29.67 52.64 -10.93
N CYS A 26 28.93 52.98 -9.86
CA CYS A 26 29.14 54.22 -9.10
C CYS A 26 29.28 54.08 -7.58
N GLY A 27 29.20 52.85 -7.04
CA GLY A 27 29.38 52.57 -5.61
C GLY A 27 28.24 53.01 -4.70
N ARG A 28 27.08 53.39 -5.23
CA ARG A 28 25.90 53.74 -4.42
C ARG A 28 25.26 52.50 -3.80
N THR A 29 24.95 52.55 -2.51
CA THR A 29 24.34 51.46 -1.75
C THR A 29 22.82 51.52 -1.81
N PHE A 30 22.16 50.37 -1.88
CA PHE A 30 20.71 50.24 -1.93
C PHE A 30 20.22 49.20 -0.92
N ASP A 31 19.05 49.44 -0.36
CA ASP A 31 18.35 48.54 0.58
C ASP A 31 17.78 47.28 -0.08
N SER A 32 17.80 47.22 -1.41
CA SER A 32 17.26 46.10 -2.17
C SER A 32 17.93 45.96 -3.54
N ASN A 33 18.07 44.72 -3.99
CA ASN A 33 18.58 44.38 -5.32
C ASN A 33 17.71 45.02 -6.44
N LYS A 34 16.41 45.17 -6.18
CA LYS A 34 15.47 45.86 -7.07
C LYS A 34 15.73 47.37 -7.12
N GLY A 35 16.01 48.03 -5.99
CA GLY A 35 16.41 49.43 -5.92
C GLY A 35 17.70 49.71 -6.68
N ARG A 36 18.72 48.86 -6.49
CA ARG A 36 19.97 48.89 -7.28
C ARG A 36 19.70 48.72 -8.78
N GLY A 37 18.83 47.78 -9.17
CA GLY A 37 18.47 47.52 -10.56
C GLY A 37 17.79 48.70 -11.25
N ILE A 38 16.87 49.39 -10.56
CA ILE A 38 16.20 50.60 -11.07
C ILE A 38 17.19 51.75 -11.23
N HIS A 39 18.07 51.96 -10.24
CA HIS A 39 19.13 52.97 -10.33
C HIS A 39 20.04 52.71 -11.53
N ARG A 40 20.47 51.46 -11.72
CA ARG A 40 21.35 51.06 -12.82
C ARG A 40 20.73 51.34 -14.19
N ALA A 41 19.43 51.10 -14.35
CA ALA A 41 18.72 51.41 -15.60
C ALA A 41 18.52 52.91 -15.84
N ALA A 42 18.52 53.74 -14.79
CA ALA A 42 18.23 55.18 -14.89
C ALA A 42 19.49 56.07 -14.92
N ALA A 43 20.60 55.62 -14.31
CA ALA A 43 21.78 56.44 -14.05
C ALA A 43 23.02 56.03 -14.87
N HIS A 44 22.99 54.87 -15.52
CA HIS A 44 24.10 54.34 -16.30
C HIS A 44 23.64 54.01 -17.71
N SER A 45 24.52 54.27 -18.68
CA SER A 45 24.31 53.86 -20.06
C SER A 45 24.36 52.34 -20.18
N GLU A 46 23.68 51.80 -21.20
CA GLU A 46 23.70 50.36 -21.47
C GLU A 46 25.14 49.84 -21.63
N ASP A 47 26.02 50.63 -22.25
CA ASP A 47 27.44 50.30 -22.46
C ASP A 47 28.23 50.19 -21.15
N GLU A 48 28.00 51.10 -20.18
CA GLU A 48 28.63 51.04 -18.85
C GLU A 48 28.20 49.78 -18.08
N VAL A 49 26.92 49.41 -18.20
CA VAL A 49 26.37 48.20 -17.57
C VAL A 49 26.90 46.93 -18.24
N ARG A 50 26.97 46.90 -19.58
CA ARG A 50 27.56 45.78 -20.33
C ARG A 50 29.03 45.58 -19.97
N GLY A 51 29.79 46.67 -19.78
CA GLY A 51 31.19 46.61 -19.35
C GLY A 51 31.38 45.91 -18.00
N VAL A 52 30.59 46.27 -16.98
CA VAL A 52 30.64 45.60 -15.66
C VAL A 52 30.32 44.11 -15.77
N LEU A 53 29.27 43.77 -16.54
CA LEU A 53 28.86 42.38 -16.74
C LEU A 53 29.97 41.55 -17.41
N ILE A 54 30.64 42.10 -18.43
CA ILE A 54 31.79 41.48 -19.10
C ILE A 54 32.94 41.26 -18.11
N THR A 55 33.31 42.27 -17.31
CA THR A 55 34.40 42.14 -16.33
C THR A 55 34.12 41.05 -15.30
N GLU A 56 32.88 40.95 -14.80
CA GLU A 56 32.51 39.89 -13.87
C GLU A 56 32.51 38.50 -14.52
N LEU A 57 32.12 38.39 -15.80
CA LEU A 57 32.23 37.15 -16.57
C LEU A 57 33.70 36.69 -16.71
N GLN A 58 34.60 37.62 -17.07
CA GLN A 58 36.04 37.35 -17.22
C GLN A 58 36.68 36.95 -15.88
N ARG A 59 36.39 37.69 -14.81
CA ARG A 59 36.84 37.37 -13.45
C ARG A 59 36.41 35.96 -13.03
N LEU A 60 35.15 35.60 -13.29
CA LEU A 60 34.65 34.27 -12.95
C LEU A 60 35.34 33.18 -13.78
N ALA A 61 35.56 33.42 -15.07
CA ALA A 61 36.27 32.49 -15.95
C ALA A 61 37.72 32.26 -15.48
N GLU A 62 38.44 33.32 -15.11
CA GLU A 62 39.79 33.21 -14.53
C GLU A 62 39.80 32.40 -13.25
N ARG A 63 38.81 32.58 -12.37
CA ARG A 63 38.70 31.81 -11.13
C ARG A 63 38.45 30.32 -11.37
N LEU A 64 37.65 29.98 -12.38
CA LEU A 64 37.30 28.59 -12.69
C LEU A 64 38.34 27.89 -13.59
N GLY A 65 39.19 28.66 -14.27
CA GLY A 65 40.13 28.15 -15.27
C GLY A 65 39.47 27.70 -16.58
N HIS A 66 38.17 27.98 -16.75
CA HIS A 66 37.39 27.70 -17.96
C HIS A 66 36.20 28.68 -18.06
N PRO A 67 35.56 28.84 -19.24
CA PRO A 67 34.38 29.68 -19.39
C PRO A 67 33.24 29.21 -18.47
N PRO A 68 32.61 30.12 -17.68
CA PRO A 68 31.56 29.75 -16.75
C PRO A 68 30.29 29.28 -17.47
N GLY A 69 29.68 28.22 -16.95
CA GLY A 69 28.35 27.79 -17.34
C GLY A 69 27.25 28.63 -16.68
N LEU A 70 26.01 28.46 -17.14
CA LEU A 70 24.82 29.10 -16.55
C LEU A 70 24.69 28.84 -15.04
N ARG A 71 25.03 27.62 -14.60
CA ARG A 71 24.96 27.24 -13.19
C ARG A 71 26.05 27.92 -12.37
N ASP A 72 27.27 27.98 -12.91
CA ASP A 72 28.42 28.60 -12.23
C ASP A 72 28.15 30.08 -11.96
N MET A 73 27.59 30.80 -12.94
CA MET A 73 27.26 32.21 -12.77
C MET A 73 26.17 32.43 -11.72
N ASN A 74 25.11 31.60 -11.71
CA ASN A 74 24.04 31.73 -10.71
C ASN A 74 24.47 31.38 -9.29
N GLN A 75 25.50 30.54 -9.13
CA GLN A 75 25.98 30.10 -7.81
C GLN A 75 27.14 30.94 -7.29
N LEU A 76 28.01 31.43 -8.17
CA LEU A 76 29.30 31.99 -7.82
C LEU A 76 29.52 33.41 -8.33
N GLY A 77 28.67 33.91 -9.22
CA GLY A 77 28.78 35.25 -9.81
C GLY A 77 27.95 36.30 -9.08
N ALA A 78 28.34 37.56 -9.24
CA ALA A 78 27.62 38.70 -8.66
C ALA A 78 26.24 38.97 -9.30
N HIS A 79 25.97 38.37 -10.46
CA HIS A 79 24.76 38.58 -11.25
C HIS A 79 24.17 37.27 -11.73
N SER A 80 22.83 37.20 -11.79
CA SER A 80 22.14 36.02 -12.33
C SER A 80 22.43 35.84 -13.82
N SER A 81 22.45 34.59 -14.29
CA SER A 81 22.58 34.28 -15.72
C SER A 81 21.48 34.91 -16.57
N LYS A 82 20.32 35.20 -15.97
CA LYS A 82 19.20 35.88 -16.64
C LYS A 82 19.51 37.33 -16.98
N THR A 83 20.24 38.03 -16.09
CA THR A 83 20.71 39.41 -16.32
C THR A 83 21.59 39.50 -17.58
N TYR A 84 22.44 38.49 -17.80
CA TYR A 84 23.26 38.40 -19.02
C TYR A 84 22.44 38.11 -20.27
N GLN A 85 21.47 37.21 -20.19
CA GLN A 85 20.59 36.90 -21.33
C GLN A 85 19.75 38.12 -21.74
N ASP A 86 19.25 38.90 -20.79
CA ASP A 86 18.43 40.07 -21.07
C ASP A 86 19.25 41.22 -21.69
N MET A 87 20.53 41.36 -21.31
CA MET A 87 21.42 42.44 -21.81
C MET A 87 22.12 42.09 -23.13
N PHE A 88 22.51 40.83 -23.33
CA PHE A 88 23.29 40.39 -24.49
C PHE A 88 22.46 39.55 -25.48
N GLY A 89 21.18 39.30 -25.19
CA GLY A 89 20.27 38.47 -26.00
C GLY A 89 20.42 36.97 -25.74
N SER A 90 21.63 36.48 -25.48
CA SER A 90 21.87 35.10 -25.05
C SER A 90 23.13 34.98 -24.18
N TRP A 91 23.28 33.84 -23.49
CA TRP A 91 24.47 33.53 -22.71
C TRP A 91 25.74 33.46 -23.57
N ASN A 92 25.64 32.88 -24.76
CA ASN A 92 26.78 32.76 -25.67
C ASN A 92 27.16 34.11 -26.28
N GLU A 93 26.21 35.01 -26.51
CA GLU A 93 26.53 36.38 -26.92
C GLU A 93 27.20 37.17 -25.79
N ALA A 94 26.86 36.89 -24.53
CA ALA A 94 27.55 37.46 -23.38
C ALA A 94 29.00 36.95 -23.26
N LEU A 95 29.23 35.64 -23.49
CA LEU A 95 30.57 35.05 -23.52
C LEU A 95 31.42 35.61 -24.68
N LYS A 96 30.86 35.74 -25.89
CA LYS A 96 31.54 36.39 -27.03
C LYS A 96 31.92 37.84 -26.72
N ALA A 97 30.99 38.60 -26.13
CA ALA A 97 31.25 39.99 -25.75
C ALA A 97 32.33 40.11 -24.66
N ALA A 98 32.55 39.04 -23.88
CA ALA A 98 33.60 38.93 -22.88
C ALA A 98 34.92 38.31 -23.39
N ASP A 99 35.03 38.02 -24.69
CA ASP A 99 36.16 37.32 -25.30
C ASP A 99 36.45 35.95 -24.66
N LEU A 100 35.39 35.26 -24.25
CA LEU A 100 35.44 33.92 -23.67
C LEU A 100 34.91 32.89 -24.67
N ASP A 101 35.47 31.68 -24.64
CA ASP A 101 34.97 30.56 -25.45
C ASP A 101 33.49 30.29 -25.14
N ILE A 102 32.66 30.24 -26.19
CA ILE A 102 31.22 30.05 -26.04
C ILE A 102 30.89 28.63 -25.58
N ASN A 103 29.97 28.53 -24.61
CA ASN A 103 29.45 27.26 -24.14
C ASN A 103 28.35 26.76 -25.11
N MET A 104 28.83 26.21 -26.24
CA MET A 104 28.19 25.41 -27.29
C MET A 104 27.22 26.08 -28.29
N GLU A 105 27.63 26.06 -29.57
CA GLU A 105 26.86 25.45 -30.67
C GLU A 105 27.79 24.54 -31.52
N GLN A 106 27.54 23.23 -31.43
CA GLN A 106 27.49 22.25 -32.53
C GLN A 106 28.51 22.39 -33.69
N ASN A 107 29.59 21.60 -33.60
CA ASN A 107 30.06 20.81 -34.73
C ASN A 107 30.61 19.45 -34.25
N ILE A 108 29.92 18.83 -33.30
CA ILE A 108 30.24 17.45 -32.89
C ILE A 108 29.83 16.56 -34.05
N SER A 109 30.80 15.89 -34.68
CA SER A 109 30.49 15.07 -35.83
C SER A 109 29.64 13.87 -35.40
N LYS A 110 28.91 13.28 -36.36
CA LYS A 110 28.23 12.01 -36.11
C LYS A 110 29.22 10.96 -35.58
N SER A 111 30.46 10.96 -36.09
CA SER A 111 31.51 10.04 -35.62
C SER A 111 31.78 10.22 -34.13
N ASP A 112 32.04 11.46 -33.69
CA ASP A 112 32.42 11.72 -32.29
C ASP A 112 31.31 11.31 -31.31
N LEU A 113 30.03 11.50 -31.70
CA LEU A 113 28.90 11.01 -30.90
C LEU A 113 28.88 9.48 -30.83
N LEU A 114 29.11 8.78 -31.94
CA LEU A 114 29.14 7.32 -31.99
C LEU A 114 30.35 6.74 -31.23
N ASP A 115 31.52 7.37 -31.37
CA ASP A 115 32.76 6.98 -30.70
C ASP A 115 32.63 7.13 -29.18
N GLU A 116 32.02 8.21 -28.70
CA GLU A 116 31.75 8.40 -27.27
C GLU A 116 30.72 7.39 -26.74
N LEU A 117 29.73 7.03 -27.56
CA LEU A 117 28.71 6.05 -27.19
C LEU A 117 29.30 4.63 -27.15
N ALA A 118 30.25 4.31 -28.04
CA ALA A 118 31.02 3.06 -28.01
C ALA A 118 32.01 3.00 -26.84
N ARG A 119 32.76 4.08 -26.59
CA ARG A 119 33.70 4.19 -25.47
C ARG A 119 33.01 3.91 -24.13
N LEU A 120 31.85 4.54 -23.88
CA LEU A 120 31.13 4.34 -22.64
C LEU A 120 30.49 2.93 -22.57
N ALA A 121 30.15 2.32 -23.71
CA ALA A 121 29.67 0.94 -23.74
C ALA A 121 30.76 -0.05 -23.32
N ASP A 122 31.98 0.16 -23.81
CA ASP A 122 33.15 -0.64 -23.44
C ASP A 122 33.49 -0.49 -21.94
N GLU A 123 33.42 0.75 -21.42
CA GLU A 123 33.66 1.02 -19.99
C GLU A 123 32.62 0.35 -19.08
N LEU A 124 31.34 0.39 -19.47
CA LEU A 124 30.25 -0.18 -18.66
C LEU A 124 30.03 -1.68 -18.89
N GLY A 125 30.61 -2.26 -19.94
CA GLY A 125 30.35 -3.64 -20.38
C GLY A 125 28.90 -3.88 -20.81
N ARG A 126 28.15 -2.81 -21.15
CA ARG A 126 26.74 -2.84 -21.58
C ARG A 126 26.40 -1.58 -22.38
N THR A 127 25.35 -1.62 -23.21
CA THR A 127 24.88 -0.40 -23.90
C THR A 127 24.55 0.71 -22.88
N PRO A 128 25.14 1.90 -23.02
CA PRO A 128 24.84 3.02 -22.13
C PRO A 128 23.38 3.44 -22.24
N THR A 129 22.76 3.79 -21.11
CA THR A 129 21.44 4.40 -21.09
C THR A 129 21.55 5.91 -21.24
N SER A 130 20.42 6.57 -21.54
CA SER A 130 20.37 8.04 -21.54
C SER A 130 20.76 8.65 -20.17
N ARG A 131 20.57 7.92 -19.07
CA ARG A 131 21.01 8.39 -17.75
C ARG A 131 22.52 8.25 -17.60
N ASP A 132 23.09 7.15 -18.09
CA ASP A 132 24.55 6.94 -18.08
C ASP A 132 25.25 8.03 -18.90
N MET A 133 24.77 8.35 -20.10
CA MET A 133 25.32 9.47 -20.88
C MET A 133 25.16 10.82 -20.20
N ALA A 134 24.05 11.06 -19.50
CA ALA A 134 23.84 12.31 -18.78
C ALA A 134 24.75 12.46 -17.55
N GLN A 135 25.28 11.35 -17.02
CA GLN A 135 26.11 11.32 -15.81
C GLN A 135 27.61 11.15 -16.11
N LEU A 136 27.95 10.37 -17.14
CA LEU A 136 29.29 9.88 -17.44
C LEU A 136 29.73 10.17 -18.89
N GLY A 137 28.80 10.60 -19.75
CA GLY A 137 29.08 10.89 -21.15
C GLY A 137 29.60 12.30 -21.37
N GLU A 138 30.45 12.46 -22.38
CA GLU A 138 31.00 13.76 -22.78
C GLU A 138 29.94 14.69 -23.38
N TYR A 139 28.92 14.12 -24.03
CA TYR A 139 27.88 14.86 -24.74
C TYR A 139 26.48 14.65 -24.15
N GLY A 140 25.72 15.74 -24.08
CA GLY A 140 24.34 15.70 -23.58
C GLY A 140 23.40 14.86 -24.46
N THR A 141 22.50 14.11 -23.85
CA THR A 141 21.56 13.20 -24.56
C THR A 141 20.64 13.87 -25.57
N ALA A 142 20.38 15.17 -25.40
CA ALA A 142 19.61 15.97 -26.35
C ALA A 142 20.34 16.12 -27.69
N THR A 143 21.69 16.11 -27.70
CA THR A 143 22.52 16.19 -28.91
C THR A 143 22.33 14.93 -29.75
N TYR A 144 22.41 13.74 -29.15
CA TYR A 144 22.14 12.47 -29.82
C TYR A 144 20.76 12.40 -30.47
N SER A 145 19.72 12.80 -29.74
CA SER A 145 18.35 12.77 -30.26
C SER A 145 18.12 13.76 -31.41
N LYS A 146 18.81 14.90 -31.40
CA LYS A 146 18.76 15.90 -32.48
C LYS A 146 19.53 15.45 -33.73
N THR A 147 20.71 14.87 -33.56
CA THR A 147 21.60 14.48 -34.67
C THR A 147 21.17 13.19 -35.38
N PHE A 148 20.60 12.24 -34.64
CA PHE A 148 20.23 10.91 -35.14
C PHE A 148 18.70 10.70 -35.26
N GLU A 149 17.91 11.77 -35.10
CA GLU A 149 16.43 11.78 -35.04
C GLU A 149 15.83 11.02 -33.83
N SER A 150 16.58 10.11 -33.20
CA SER A 150 16.25 9.48 -31.93
C SER A 150 17.48 8.87 -31.25
N TRP A 151 17.40 8.68 -29.93
CA TRP A 151 18.40 7.96 -29.14
C TRP A 151 18.65 6.53 -29.65
N ASN A 152 17.60 5.82 -30.06
CA ASN A 152 17.73 4.43 -30.51
C ASN A 152 18.45 4.33 -31.86
N ASN A 153 18.27 5.31 -32.74
CA ASN A 153 19.03 5.37 -33.98
C ASN A 153 20.51 5.60 -33.71
N ALA A 154 20.86 6.46 -32.75
CA ALA A 154 22.25 6.67 -32.34
C ALA A 154 22.88 5.38 -31.79
N VAL A 155 22.16 4.65 -30.93
CA VAL A 155 22.60 3.35 -30.39
C VAL A 155 22.78 2.31 -31.50
N GLN A 156 21.85 2.25 -32.46
CA GLN A 156 21.91 1.31 -33.58
C GLN A 156 23.05 1.63 -34.55
N GLU A 157 23.24 2.91 -34.87
CA GLU A 157 24.31 3.37 -35.77
C GLU A 157 25.70 3.22 -35.11
N ALA A 158 25.76 3.18 -33.78
CA ALA A 158 26.96 2.83 -33.01
C ALA A 158 27.22 1.31 -32.95
N GLY A 159 26.37 0.48 -33.57
CA GLY A 159 26.48 -0.98 -33.56
C GLY A 159 26.16 -1.63 -32.22
N LEU A 160 25.49 -0.92 -31.30
CA LEU A 160 25.14 -1.44 -29.98
C LEU A 160 23.70 -1.98 -29.94
N GLU A 161 23.45 -2.90 -29.01
CA GLU A 161 22.13 -3.49 -28.80
C GLU A 161 21.18 -2.49 -28.11
N ILE A 162 19.99 -2.28 -28.69
CA ILE A 162 18.97 -1.37 -28.16
C ILE A 162 18.30 -2.01 -26.93
N ILE A 163 18.63 -1.52 -25.73
CA ILE A 163 18.06 -2.04 -24.47
C ILE A 163 16.59 -1.60 -24.26
N ARG A 164 16.14 -0.50 -24.86
CA ARG A 164 14.76 0.02 -24.70
C ARG A 164 14.18 0.57 -26.01
N TYR A 165 13.28 -0.18 -26.63
CA TYR A 165 12.56 0.28 -27.83
C TYR A 165 11.43 1.25 -27.47
N ARG A 166 11.66 2.57 -27.60
CA ARG A 166 10.60 3.58 -27.40
C ARG A 166 9.71 3.80 -28.61
N ASN A 167 10.09 3.37 -29.83
CA ASN A 167 9.28 3.59 -31.03
C ASN A 167 9.40 2.45 -32.05
N ILE A 168 8.69 1.34 -31.80
CA ILE A 168 8.71 0.16 -32.67
C ILE A 168 7.89 0.45 -33.95
N PRO A 169 8.41 0.18 -35.17
CA PRO A 169 7.66 0.32 -36.42
C PRO A 169 6.40 -0.56 -36.45
N ARG A 170 5.33 -0.11 -37.12
CA ARG A 170 4.08 -0.89 -37.23
C ARG A 170 4.31 -2.26 -37.89
N ASP A 171 5.19 -2.32 -38.88
CA ASP A 171 5.47 -3.56 -39.61
C ASP A 171 6.22 -4.58 -38.75
N ALA A 172 7.11 -4.14 -37.86
CA ALA A 172 7.79 -5.02 -36.90
C ALA A 172 6.78 -5.66 -35.94
N LEU A 173 5.82 -4.88 -35.44
CA LEU A 173 4.73 -5.40 -34.61
C LEU A 173 3.82 -6.37 -35.40
N ILE A 174 3.46 -6.06 -36.65
CA ILE A 174 2.65 -6.96 -37.48
C ILE A 174 3.38 -8.30 -37.73
N ASN A 175 4.67 -8.25 -38.04
CA ASN A 175 5.48 -9.44 -38.27
C ASN A 175 5.59 -10.29 -37.00
N GLU A 176 5.67 -9.66 -35.83
CA GLU A 176 5.72 -10.38 -34.58
C GLU A 176 4.42 -11.13 -34.28
N ILE A 177 3.25 -10.52 -34.55
CA ILE A 177 1.96 -11.23 -34.45
C ILE A 177 1.91 -12.44 -35.39
N ARG A 178 2.42 -12.31 -36.62
CA ARG A 178 2.47 -13.41 -37.58
C ARG A 178 3.40 -14.53 -37.13
N ARG A 179 4.60 -14.18 -36.65
CA ARG A 179 5.57 -15.14 -36.11
C ARG A 179 4.96 -15.97 -34.98
N LEU A 180 4.33 -15.33 -33.98
CA LEU A 180 3.66 -16.09 -32.90
C LEU A 180 2.51 -16.94 -33.42
N SER A 181 1.73 -16.44 -34.39
CA SER A 181 0.64 -17.23 -34.96
C SER A 181 1.15 -18.50 -35.63
N ASP A 182 2.27 -18.40 -36.34
CA ASP A 182 2.91 -19.54 -37.00
C ASP A 182 3.47 -20.54 -35.97
N CYS A 183 4.04 -20.04 -34.86
CA CYS A 183 4.52 -20.88 -33.76
C CYS A 183 3.40 -21.61 -33.01
N LEU A 184 2.27 -20.93 -32.77
CA LEU A 184 1.17 -21.45 -31.95
C LEU A 184 0.11 -22.22 -32.76
N GLY A 185 0.09 -22.07 -34.09
CA GLY A 185 -0.94 -22.65 -34.96
C GLY A 185 -2.34 -22.05 -34.76
N ARG A 186 -2.46 -20.92 -34.06
CA ARG A 186 -3.69 -20.18 -33.79
C ARG A 186 -3.41 -18.69 -33.69
N THR A 187 -4.44 -17.85 -33.80
CA THR A 187 -4.30 -16.41 -33.58
C THR A 187 -3.80 -16.14 -32.14
N PRO A 188 -2.68 -15.42 -31.96
CA PRO A 188 -2.13 -15.14 -30.64
C PRO A 188 -3.04 -14.23 -29.82
N THR A 189 -3.17 -14.53 -28.54
CA THR A 189 -3.79 -13.66 -27.53
C THR A 189 -2.80 -12.61 -27.05
N ALA A 190 -3.32 -11.59 -26.34
CA ALA A 190 -2.45 -10.62 -25.69
C ALA A 190 -1.55 -11.29 -24.62
N GLU A 191 -2.04 -12.34 -23.96
CA GLU A 191 -1.26 -13.10 -22.97
C GLU A 191 -0.15 -13.92 -23.62
N ASP A 192 -0.42 -14.54 -24.78
CA ASP A 192 0.63 -15.22 -25.56
C ASP A 192 1.74 -14.24 -25.95
N MET A 193 1.38 -13.00 -26.31
CA MET A 193 2.34 -11.94 -26.62
C MET A 193 3.14 -11.48 -25.40
N GLU A 194 2.53 -11.42 -24.21
CA GLU A 194 3.27 -11.10 -22.97
C GLU A 194 4.20 -12.24 -22.53
N THR A 195 3.90 -13.48 -22.91
CA THR A 195 4.63 -14.68 -22.47
C THR A 195 5.74 -15.10 -23.45
N GLU A 196 5.44 -15.07 -24.74
CA GLU A 196 6.30 -15.62 -25.81
C GLU A 196 6.66 -14.59 -26.89
N GLY A 197 6.23 -13.34 -26.71
CA GLY A 197 6.45 -12.25 -27.64
C GLY A 197 7.72 -11.44 -27.38
N GLU A 198 8.30 -10.94 -28.45
CA GLU A 198 9.44 -10.02 -28.43
C GLU A 198 9.05 -8.64 -27.85
N PHE A 199 7.76 -8.28 -27.91
CA PHE A 199 7.23 -7.01 -27.43
C PHE A 199 6.02 -7.24 -26.51
N GLY A 200 5.88 -6.43 -25.46
CA GLY A 200 4.68 -6.51 -24.60
C GLY A 200 3.39 -6.06 -25.31
N ALA A 201 2.25 -6.65 -24.95
CA ALA A 201 0.95 -6.42 -25.60
C ALA A 201 0.47 -4.96 -25.50
N LYS A 202 0.92 -4.22 -24.47
CA LYS A 202 0.67 -2.78 -24.32
C LYS A 202 1.27 -1.95 -25.46
N THR A 203 2.39 -2.37 -26.03
CA THR A 203 3.04 -1.72 -27.19
C THR A 203 2.12 -1.73 -28.41
N PHE A 204 1.49 -2.87 -28.68
CA PHE A 204 0.55 -3.04 -29.78
C PHE A 204 -0.71 -2.20 -29.57
N SER A 205 -1.28 -2.25 -28.36
CA SER A 205 -2.46 -1.44 -28.03
C SER A 205 -2.18 0.06 -28.16
N THR A 206 -0.98 0.52 -27.80
CA THR A 206 -0.58 1.93 -27.97
C THR A 206 -0.44 2.32 -29.45
N LYS A 207 0.11 1.44 -30.30
CA LYS A 207 0.39 1.76 -31.72
C LYS A 207 -0.84 1.63 -32.64
N PHE A 208 -1.73 0.69 -32.34
CA PHE A 208 -2.91 0.34 -33.16
C PHE A 208 -4.24 0.73 -32.49
N GLY A 209 -4.20 1.35 -31.30
CA GLY A 209 -5.35 1.73 -30.48
C GLY A 209 -5.91 0.58 -29.64
N THR A 210 -5.96 -0.64 -30.19
CA THR A 210 -6.33 -1.87 -29.45
C THR A 210 -5.58 -3.07 -29.98
N TRP A 211 -5.44 -4.12 -29.15
CA TRP A 211 -4.94 -5.43 -29.57
C TRP A 211 -5.68 -6.00 -30.78
N ASN A 212 -7.01 -5.90 -30.78
CA ASN A 212 -7.84 -6.38 -31.88
C ASN A 212 -7.56 -5.64 -33.21
N ASN A 213 -7.26 -4.34 -33.16
CA ASN A 213 -6.85 -3.60 -34.36
C ASN A 213 -5.47 -4.03 -34.85
N ALA A 214 -4.56 -4.40 -33.94
CA ALA A 214 -3.26 -4.95 -34.31
C ALA A 214 -3.43 -6.31 -35.01
N LEU A 215 -4.28 -7.20 -34.49
CA LEU A 215 -4.64 -8.47 -35.14
C LEU A 215 -5.23 -8.25 -36.54
N ARG A 216 -6.20 -7.34 -36.67
CA ARG A 216 -6.79 -7.00 -37.99
C ARG A 216 -5.74 -6.46 -38.96
N SER A 217 -4.84 -5.61 -38.48
CA SER A 217 -3.76 -5.05 -39.29
C SER A 217 -2.74 -6.12 -39.72
N ALA A 218 -2.58 -7.19 -38.93
CA ALA A 218 -1.77 -8.34 -39.26
C ALA A 218 -2.46 -9.37 -40.18
N GLY A 219 -3.77 -9.23 -40.39
CA GLY A 219 -4.59 -10.11 -41.24
C GLY A 219 -5.34 -11.21 -40.48
N PHE A 220 -5.43 -11.11 -39.15
CA PHE A 220 -6.11 -12.10 -38.30
C PHE A 220 -7.47 -11.59 -37.81
N GLU A 221 -8.40 -12.53 -37.59
CA GLU A 221 -9.64 -12.23 -36.91
C GLU A 221 -9.40 -11.96 -35.41
N PRO A 222 -10.07 -10.97 -34.80
CA PRO A 222 -9.91 -10.69 -33.38
C PRO A 222 -10.33 -11.88 -32.50
N ASN A 223 -9.52 -12.22 -31.49
CA ASN A 223 -9.85 -13.27 -30.51
C ASN A 223 -11.17 -13.00 -29.76
N ARG A 224 -11.60 -11.73 -29.66
CA ARG A 224 -12.87 -11.33 -29.06
C ARG A 224 -13.52 -10.22 -29.90
N GLN A 225 -14.55 -10.56 -30.66
CA GLN A 225 -15.30 -9.58 -31.46
C GLN A 225 -16.28 -8.78 -30.58
N LYS A 226 -16.32 -7.46 -30.74
CA LYS A 226 -17.40 -6.61 -30.21
C LYS A 226 -18.36 -6.27 -31.37
N ASN A 227 -19.67 -6.30 -31.07
CA ASN A 227 -20.80 -6.08 -31.99
C ASN A 227 -21.06 -7.24 -32.98
N LEU A 228 -21.27 -8.43 -32.44
CA LEU A 228 -21.79 -9.57 -33.19
C LEU A 228 -23.28 -9.34 -33.50
N SER A 229 -23.71 -9.70 -34.71
CA SER A 229 -25.13 -9.68 -35.06
C SER A 229 -25.88 -10.74 -34.25
N LYS A 230 -27.20 -10.54 -34.05
CA LYS A 230 -28.03 -11.50 -33.31
C LYS A 230 -28.03 -12.87 -33.98
N GLU A 231 -27.93 -12.91 -35.30
CA GLU A 231 -27.91 -14.14 -36.10
C GLU A 231 -26.66 -14.99 -35.81
N VAL A 232 -25.49 -14.36 -35.69
CA VAL A 232 -24.22 -15.06 -35.36
C VAL A 232 -24.27 -15.64 -33.94
N LEU A 233 -24.90 -14.92 -33.01
CA LEU A 233 -25.06 -15.39 -31.64
C LEU A 233 -26.08 -16.54 -31.56
N ILE A 234 -27.21 -16.46 -32.27
CA ILE A 234 -28.20 -17.56 -32.34
C ILE A 234 -27.55 -18.82 -32.93
N ALA A 235 -26.77 -18.70 -34.00
CA ALA A 235 -26.08 -19.85 -34.60
C ALA A 235 -25.13 -20.56 -33.62
N GLU A 236 -24.47 -19.80 -32.73
CA GLU A 236 -23.61 -20.38 -31.71
C GLU A 236 -24.41 -21.10 -30.60
N LEU A 237 -25.60 -20.60 -30.24
CA LEU A 237 -26.47 -21.30 -29.30
C LEU A 237 -26.99 -22.62 -29.91
N THR A 238 -27.37 -22.62 -31.20
CA THR A 238 -27.79 -23.82 -31.93
C THR A 238 -26.66 -24.85 -32.05
N ARG A 239 -25.43 -24.42 -32.34
CA ARG A 239 -24.27 -25.32 -32.40
C ARG A 239 -24.03 -26.05 -31.07
N LEU A 240 -24.18 -25.35 -29.95
CA LEU A 240 -24.03 -25.97 -28.63
C LEU A 240 -25.24 -26.85 -28.28
N GLU A 241 -26.44 -26.47 -28.69
CA GLU A 241 -27.62 -27.32 -28.53
C GLU A 241 -27.43 -28.67 -29.26
N ASP A 242 -26.98 -28.65 -30.52
CA ASP A 242 -26.65 -29.85 -31.28
C ASP A 242 -25.61 -30.74 -30.57
N LYS A 243 -24.65 -30.12 -29.86
CA LYS A 243 -23.62 -30.84 -29.10
C LYS A 243 -24.18 -31.52 -27.85
N TYR A 244 -25.09 -30.87 -27.13
CA TYR A 244 -25.57 -31.33 -25.83
C TYR A 244 -26.94 -32.02 -25.87
N GLY A 245 -27.65 -31.97 -27.00
CA GLY A 245 -29.02 -32.47 -27.16
C GLY A 245 -30.06 -31.70 -26.34
N ARG A 246 -29.69 -30.51 -25.85
CA ARG A 246 -30.54 -29.60 -25.07
C ARG A 246 -29.97 -28.18 -25.16
N PRO A 247 -30.75 -27.13 -24.86
CA PRO A 247 -30.23 -25.77 -24.87
C PRO A 247 -28.99 -25.65 -23.95
N PRO A 248 -27.97 -24.87 -24.33
CA PRO A 248 -26.75 -24.75 -23.54
C PRO A 248 -26.99 -23.98 -22.23
N THR A 249 -26.31 -24.40 -21.16
CA THR A 249 -26.23 -23.63 -19.92
C THR A 249 -25.21 -22.50 -20.03
N ALA A 250 -25.29 -21.50 -19.15
CA ALA A 250 -24.31 -20.42 -19.07
C ALA A 250 -22.88 -20.95 -18.82
N LYS A 251 -22.73 -22.00 -17.99
CA LYS A 251 -21.43 -22.62 -17.70
C LYS A 251 -20.85 -23.32 -18.94
N GLU A 252 -21.69 -24.00 -19.71
CA GLU A 252 -21.29 -24.64 -20.97
C GLU A 252 -20.92 -23.61 -22.04
N MET A 253 -21.59 -22.45 -22.07
CA MET A 253 -21.21 -21.34 -22.95
C MET A 253 -19.86 -20.72 -22.54
N GLU A 254 -19.59 -20.54 -21.24
CA GLU A 254 -18.28 -20.02 -20.79
C GLU A 254 -17.12 -21.02 -20.99
N GLY A 255 -17.40 -22.33 -21.02
CA GLY A 255 -16.40 -23.36 -21.26
C GLY A 255 -16.15 -23.68 -22.73
N ASP A 256 -17.22 -23.94 -23.48
CA ASP A 256 -17.17 -24.52 -24.84
C ASP A 256 -17.71 -23.57 -25.92
N GLY A 257 -18.21 -22.41 -25.51
CA GLY A 257 -18.76 -21.40 -26.39
C GLY A 257 -17.69 -20.50 -26.98
N LEU A 258 -17.95 -20.04 -28.20
CA LEU A 258 -17.09 -19.07 -28.88
C LEU A 258 -17.21 -17.65 -28.28
N TYR A 259 -18.26 -17.39 -27.50
CA TYR A 259 -18.57 -16.08 -26.94
C TYR A 259 -19.01 -16.17 -25.48
N SER A 260 -18.60 -15.20 -24.66
CA SER A 260 -19.06 -15.12 -23.26
C SER A 260 -20.56 -14.85 -23.14
N VAL A 261 -21.19 -15.29 -22.05
CA VAL A 261 -22.61 -15.05 -21.72
C VAL A 261 -22.94 -13.55 -21.68
N GLY A 262 -21.98 -12.72 -21.27
CA GLY A 262 -22.10 -11.26 -21.27
C GLY A 262 -22.22 -10.63 -22.68
N THR A 263 -21.83 -11.34 -23.74
CA THR A 263 -22.03 -10.89 -25.14
C THR A 263 -23.47 -11.08 -25.58
N PHE A 264 -24.06 -12.23 -25.25
CA PHE A 264 -25.48 -12.50 -25.47
C PHE A 264 -26.36 -11.52 -24.68
N SER A 265 -26.04 -11.30 -23.41
CA SER A 265 -26.82 -10.37 -22.56
C SER A 265 -26.82 -8.94 -23.11
N ARG A 266 -25.71 -8.47 -23.71
CA ARG A 266 -25.65 -7.14 -24.33
C ARG A 266 -26.44 -7.04 -25.65
N SER A 267 -26.48 -8.11 -26.45
CA SER A 267 -27.18 -8.10 -27.74
C SER A 267 -28.69 -8.36 -27.61
N PHE A 268 -29.12 -9.17 -26.64
CA PHE A 268 -30.50 -9.61 -26.48
C PHE A 268 -31.19 -9.05 -25.22
N GLY A 269 -30.46 -8.34 -24.35
CA GLY A 269 -30.96 -7.82 -23.08
C GLY A 269 -30.69 -8.76 -21.90
N SER A 270 -30.75 -10.08 -22.12
CA SER A 270 -30.29 -11.08 -21.15
C SER A 270 -29.90 -12.40 -21.85
N TRP A 271 -29.21 -13.27 -21.13
CA TRP A 271 -28.93 -14.64 -21.58
C TRP A 271 -30.22 -15.43 -21.89
N ASN A 272 -31.25 -15.26 -21.06
CA ASN A 272 -32.54 -15.93 -21.27
C ASN A 272 -33.25 -15.41 -22.52
N GLU A 273 -33.23 -14.10 -22.77
CA GLU A 273 -33.78 -13.52 -24.00
C GLU A 273 -33.04 -14.00 -25.26
N ALA A 274 -31.73 -14.28 -25.14
CA ALA A 274 -30.95 -14.88 -26.22
C ALA A 274 -31.40 -16.32 -26.51
N LEU A 275 -31.63 -17.14 -25.47
CA LEU A 275 -32.16 -18.50 -25.61
C LEU A 275 -33.59 -18.48 -26.20
N ILE A 276 -34.47 -17.60 -25.73
CA ILE A 276 -35.83 -17.42 -26.27
C ILE A 276 -35.79 -17.00 -27.74
N SER A 277 -34.93 -16.04 -28.08
CA SER A 277 -34.76 -15.57 -29.47
C SER A 277 -34.20 -16.65 -30.40
N ALA A 278 -33.48 -17.62 -29.85
CA ALA A 278 -32.99 -18.80 -30.57
C ALA A 278 -34.01 -19.95 -30.63
N GLY A 279 -35.21 -19.78 -30.05
CA GLY A 279 -36.28 -20.80 -30.05
C GLY A 279 -36.15 -21.85 -28.95
N PHE A 280 -35.28 -21.63 -27.95
CA PHE A 280 -35.05 -22.57 -26.86
C PHE A 280 -35.92 -22.31 -25.64
N GLU A 281 -36.29 -23.38 -24.94
CA GLU A 281 -36.85 -23.28 -23.59
C GLU A 281 -35.74 -22.85 -22.60
N VAL A 282 -36.01 -21.81 -21.80
CA VAL A 282 -35.05 -21.22 -20.87
C VAL A 282 -34.90 -22.04 -19.59
N HIS A 283 -33.66 -22.33 -19.21
CA HIS A 283 -33.29 -23.07 -17.99
C HIS A 283 -33.60 -22.35 -16.67
N ASN A 284 -33.72 -21.01 -16.70
CA ASN A 284 -34.03 -20.18 -15.53
C ASN A 284 -35.25 -19.29 -15.82
N ARG A 285 -36.44 -19.89 -15.86
CA ARG A 285 -37.70 -19.12 -15.78
C ARG A 285 -37.81 -18.59 -14.34
N THR A 286 -37.80 -17.28 -14.16
CA THR A 286 -38.25 -16.69 -12.89
C THR A 286 -39.77 -16.72 -12.87
N ASN A 287 -40.36 -17.03 -11.71
CA ASN A 287 -41.81 -17.26 -11.52
C ASN A 287 -42.34 -18.60 -12.07
N ILE A 288 -41.65 -19.71 -11.76
CA ILE A 288 -42.14 -21.08 -12.04
C ILE A 288 -43.46 -21.31 -11.27
N PRO A 289 -44.53 -21.78 -11.92
CA PRO A 289 -45.74 -22.20 -11.21
C PRO A 289 -45.42 -23.26 -10.16
N LYS A 290 -46.03 -23.17 -8.98
CA LYS A 290 -45.80 -24.13 -7.91
C LYS A 290 -46.01 -25.57 -8.38
N GLU A 291 -46.99 -25.81 -9.23
CA GLU A 291 -47.31 -27.12 -9.80
C GLU A 291 -46.15 -27.74 -10.60
N GLU A 292 -45.40 -26.91 -11.34
CA GLU A 292 -44.26 -27.34 -12.13
C GLU A 292 -43.05 -27.69 -11.23
N LEU A 293 -42.85 -26.92 -10.16
CA LEU A 293 -41.86 -27.23 -9.11
C LEU A 293 -42.22 -28.53 -8.37
N LEU A 294 -43.48 -28.74 -8.00
CA LEU A 294 -43.94 -29.96 -7.34
C LEU A 294 -43.77 -31.20 -8.25
N THR A 295 -44.03 -31.06 -9.55
CA THR A 295 -43.82 -32.14 -10.53
C THR A 295 -42.35 -32.55 -10.60
N GLU A 296 -41.43 -31.59 -10.54
CA GLU A 296 -40.00 -31.88 -10.54
C GLU A 296 -39.52 -32.57 -9.26
N LEU A 297 -40.03 -32.15 -8.09
CA LEU A 297 -39.79 -32.83 -6.82
C LEU A 297 -40.23 -34.30 -6.85
N SER A 298 -41.43 -34.58 -7.36
CA SER A 298 -41.94 -35.96 -7.50
C SER A 298 -41.11 -36.80 -8.45
N ARG A 299 -40.71 -36.24 -9.61
CA ARG A 299 -39.83 -36.92 -10.56
C ARG A 299 -38.50 -37.32 -9.92
N LEU A 300 -37.89 -36.41 -9.16
CA LEU A 300 -36.60 -36.67 -8.53
C LEU A 300 -36.73 -37.68 -7.39
N HIS A 301 -37.83 -37.62 -6.62
CA HIS A 301 -38.15 -38.63 -5.61
C HIS A 301 -38.26 -40.04 -6.19
N GLU A 302 -39.01 -40.20 -7.29
CA GLU A 302 -39.15 -41.48 -7.98
C GLU A 302 -37.80 -41.99 -8.52
N SER A 303 -36.99 -41.09 -9.09
CA SER A 303 -35.67 -41.43 -9.63
C SER A 303 -34.67 -41.86 -8.55
N LEU A 304 -34.76 -41.30 -7.34
CA LEU A 304 -33.83 -41.58 -6.25
C LEU A 304 -34.31 -42.69 -5.31
N GLY A 305 -35.62 -43.00 -5.30
CA GLY A 305 -36.23 -43.93 -4.35
C GLY A 305 -36.21 -43.44 -2.90
N ARG A 306 -35.92 -42.15 -2.68
CA ARG A 306 -35.89 -41.47 -1.37
C ARG A 306 -36.32 -40.01 -1.52
N THR A 307 -36.66 -39.33 -0.44
CA THR A 307 -36.93 -37.88 -0.47
C THR A 307 -35.67 -37.14 -0.97
N PRO A 308 -35.77 -36.29 -2.00
CA PRO A 308 -34.64 -35.51 -2.49
C PRO A 308 -34.16 -34.47 -1.47
N THR A 309 -32.84 -34.36 -1.32
CA THR A 309 -32.19 -33.29 -0.54
C THR A 309 -32.06 -32.02 -1.38
N VAL A 310 -31.63 -30.92 -0.74
CA VAL A 310 -31.28 -29.67 -1.42
C VAL A 310 -30.17 -29.90 -2.44
N GLU A 311 -29.13 -30.65 -2.07
CA GLU A 311 -28.01 -30.97 -2.95
C GLU A 311 -28.46 -31.82 -4.15
N ASP A 312 -29.34 -32.81 -3.93
CA ASP A 312 -29.91 -33.59 -5.04
C ASP A 312 -30.66 -32.70 -6.03
N MET A 313 -31.38 -31.69 -5.55
CA MET A 313 -32.10 -30.76 -6.40
C MET A 313 -31.16 -29.81 -7.15
N ASP A 314 -30.11 -29.32 -6.49
CA ASP A 314 -29.13 -28.43 -7.12
C ASP A 314 -28.23 -29.16 -8.14
N ILE A 315 -27.99 -30.47 -7.97
CA ILE A 315 -27.19 -31.29 -8.89
C ILE A 315 -28.02 -31.93 -10.01
N LEU A 316 -29.17 -32.53 -9.66
CA LEU A 316 -29.95 -33.41 -10.56
C LEU A 316 -31.31 -32.82 -10.95
N GLY A 317 -31.71 -31.74 -10.29
CA GLY A 317 -32.98 -31.09 -10.51
C GLY A 317 -32.96 -30.14 -11.72
N ARG A 318 -34.13 -29.97 -12.33
CA ARG A 318 -34.34 -28.97 -13.39
C ARG A 318 -34.31 -27.52 -12.87
N PHE A 319 -34.51 -27.32 -11.57
CA PHE A 319 -34.54 -26.00 -10.95
C PHE A 319 -33.71 -25.99 -9.68
N ALA A 320 -32.95 -24.91 -9.43
CA ALA A 320 -32.18 -24.76 -8.20
C ALA A 320 -33.09 -24.67 -6.96
N HIS A 321 -32.62 -25.13 -5.80
CA HIS A 321 -33.37 -25.14 -4.54
C HIS A 321 -33.86 -23.73 -4.16
N ALA A 322 -33.09 -22.68 -4.49
CA ALA A 322 -33.45 -21.29 -4.21
C ALA A 322 -34.80 -20.89 -4.85
N THR A 323 -35.15 -21.50 -5.98
CA THR A 323 -36.45 -21.32 -6.66
C THR A 323 -37.60 -21.87 -5.81
N TYR A 324 -37.38 -23.01 -5.13
CA TYR A 324 -38.35 -23.60 -4.21
C TYR A 324 -38.47 -22.79 -2.92
N SER A 325 -37.36 -22.33 -2.36
CA SER A 325 -37.36 -21.44 -1.19
C SER A 325 -38.12 -20.14 -1.47
N THR A 326 -38.03 -19.60 -2.70
CA THR A 326 -38.78 -18.41 -3.11
C THR A 326 -40.28 -18.70 -3.27
N ALA A 327 -40.66 -19.81 -3.91
CA ALA A 327 -42.06 -20.14 -4.21
C ALA A 327 -42.85 -20.66 -3.01
N PHE A 328 -42.21 -21.39 -2.10
CA PHE A 328 -42.84 -22.08 -0.97
C PHE A 328 -42.40 -21.53 0.41
N GLY A 329 -41.49 -20.55 0.42
CA GLY A 329 -40.89 -19.95 1.62
C GLY A 329 -39.72 -20.75 2.19
N THR A 330 -39.83 -22.09 2.21
CA THR A 330 -38.77 -23.01 2.65
C THR A 330 -38.81 -24.32 1.85
N TRP A 331 -37.67 -25.02 1.76
CA TRP A 331 -37.60 -26.36 1.16
C TRP A 331 -38.58 -27.35 1.80
N ASN A 332 -38.70 -27.34 3.12
CA ASN A 332 -39.64 -28.21 3.84
C ASN A 332 -41.11 -27.92 3.53
N ASN A 333 -41.47 -26.67 3.22
CA ASN A 333 -42.82 -26.35 2.74
C ASN A 333 -43.06 -26.90 1.34
N ALA A 334 -42.04 -26.87 0.47
CA ALA A 334 -42.12 -27.46 -0.87
C ALA A 334 -42.31 -28.99 -0.79
N LEU A 335 -41.54 -29.68 0.07
CA LEU A 335 -41.73 -31.12 0.32
C LEU A 335 -43.12 -31.43 0.89
N ARG A 336 -43.64 -30.58 1.78
CA ARG A 336 -44.99 -30.72 2.35
C ARG A 336 -46.08 -30.60 1.29
N GLU A 337 -46.01 -29.57 0.46
CA GLU A 337 -46.96 -29.37 -0.65
C GLU A 337 -46.82 -30.49 -1.71
N ALA A 338 -45.64 -31.10 -1.85
CA ALA A 338 -45.40 -32.25 -2.73
C ALA A 338 -45.92 -33.58 -2.17
N GLY A 339 -46.40 -33.62 -0.92
CA GLY A 339 -46.84 -34.85 -0.27
C GLY A 339 -45.69 -35.83 0.00
N LEU A 340 -44.44 -35.36 0.04
CA LEU A 340 -43.26 -36.15 0.34
C LEU A 340 -42.99 -36.14 1.84
N ASP A 341 -42.41 -37.24 2.35
CA ASP A 341 -42.00 -37.32 3.76
C ASP A 341 -41.02 -36.18 4.08
N LEU A 342 -41.40 -35.36 5.07
CA LEU A 342 -40.59 -34.25 5.54
C LEU A 342 -39.33 -34.79 6.22
N HIS A 343 -38.21 -34.10 6.02
CA HIS A 343 -37.05 -34.27 6.89
C HIS A 343 -37.30 -33.78 8.34
N VAL A 344 -38.42 -33.08 8.60
CA VAL A 344 -38.74 -32.45 9.90
C VAL A 344 -39.92 -33.12 10.61
N ARG A 345 -39.66 -33.69 11.80
CA ARG A 345 -40.66 -33.92 12.87
C ARG A 345 -40.57 -32.77 13.88
N SER A 346 -41.69 -32.35 14.48
CA SER A 346 -41.66 -31.51 15.69
C SER A 346 -41.68 -32.41 16.93
N GLY A 347 -40.95 -32.00 17.99
CA GLY A 347 -40.80 -32.80 19.21
C GLY A 347 -39.62 -33.79 19.21
N ILE A 348 -38.58 -33.51 18.42
CA ILE A 348 -37.39 -34.36 18.33
C ILE A 348 -36.68 -34.43 19.70
N PRO A 349 -36.46 -35.63 20.27
CA PRO A 349 -35.68 -35.82 21.49
C PRO A 349 -34.25 -35.30 21.30
N GLU A 350 -33.66 -34.72 22.35
CA GLU A 350 -32.28 -34.24 22.31
C GLU A 350 -31.30 -35.33 21.85
N ALA A 351 -31.49 -36.58 22.28
CA ALA A 351 -30.68 -37.71 21.87
C ALA A 351 -30.63 -37.91 20.34
N GLU A 352 -31.75 -37.70 19.65
CA GLU A 352 -31.85 -37.87 18.21
C GLU A 352 -31.10 -36.74 17.46
N LEU A 353 -31.19 -35.49 17.95
CA LEU A 353 -30.37 -34.37 17.45
C LEU A 353 -28.88 -34.65 17.65
N LEU A 354 -28.48 -35.13 18.83
CA LEU A 354 -27.07 -35.38 19.12
C LEU A 354 -26.48 -36.54 18.31
N ASP A 355 -27.26 -37.60 18.08
CA ASP A 355 -26.82 -38.75 17.27
C ASP A 355 -26.68 -38.40 15.79
N GLU A 356 -27.57 -37.55 15.27
CA GLU A 356 -27.46 -37.04 13.90
C GLU A 356 -26.21 -36.16 13.73
N LEU A 357 -25.98 -35.22 14.64
CA LEU A 357 -24.79 -34.36 14.65
C LEU A 357 -23.48 -35.17 14.72
N ARG A 358 -23.47 -36.28 15.48
CA ARG A 358 -22.35 -37.25 15.51
C ARG A 358 -22.23 -38.07 14.23
N SER A 359 -23.34 -38.40 13.59
CA SER A 359 -23.35 -39.11 12.32
C SER A 359 -22.74 -38.24 11.23
N LEU A 360 -23.18 -36.99 11.13
CA LEU A 360 -22.64 -36.03 10.17
C LEU A 360 -21.15 -35.77 10.41
N ALA A 361 -20.71 -35.67 11.67
CA ALA A 361 -19.29 -35.54 11.99
C ALA A 361 -18.45 -36.74 11.53
N ARG A 362 -19.00 -37.96 11.60
CA ARG A 362 -18.32 -39.17 11.09
C ARG A 362 -18.31 -39.22 9.57
N GLU A 363 -19.37 -38.77 8.92
CA GLU A 363 -19.47 -38.73 7.46
C GLU A 363 -18.51 -37.73 6.84
N LEU A 364 -18.40 -36.53 7.42
CA LEU A 364 -17.52 -35.48 6.92
C LEU A 364 -16.06 -35.63 7.40
N GLU A 365 -15.80 -36.55 8.33
CA GLU A 365 -14.52 -36.72 9.03
C GLU A 365 -13.99 -35.43 9.71
N ILE A 366 -14.88 -34.45 9.92
CA ILE A 366 -14.61 -33.17 10.57
C ILE A 366 -15.73 -32.83 11.55
N THR A 367 -15.48 -31.90 12.48
CA THR A 367 -16.58 -31.36 13.30
C THR A 367 -17.45 -30.44 12.43
N PRO A 368 -18.76 -30.71 12.26
CA PRO A 368 -19.60 -29.94 11.34
C PRO A 368 -19.80 -28.49 11.79
N GLU A 369 -19.70 -27.55 10.86
CA GLU A 369 -20.18 -26.18 11.03
C GLU A 369 -21.70 -26.10 10.85
N ARG A 370 -22.31 -24.98 11.24
CA ARG A 370 -23.75 -24.75 11.05
C ARG A 370 -24.18 -24.94 9.60
N ARG A 371 -23.33 -24.46 8.68
CA ARG A 371 -23.59 -24.55 7.25
C ARG A 371 -23.57 -25.99 6.76
N ASP A 372 -22.66 -26.81 7.28
CA ASP A 372 -22.60 -28.23 6.93
C ASP A 372 -23.88 -28.95 7.37
N MET A 373 -24.39 -28.62 8.56
CA MET A 373 -25.69 -29.13 9.03
C MET A 373 -26.87 -28.61 8.18
N ASP A 374 -26.86 -27.33 7.79
CA ASP A 374 -27.93 -26.79 6.94
C ASP A 374 -27.91 -27.37 5.51
N GLN A 375 -26.75 -27.86 5.06
CA GLN A 375 -26.55 -28.41 3.70
C GLN A 375 -26.71 -29.93 3.63
N HIS A 376 -26.18 -30.64 4.63
CA HIS A 376 -26.05 -32.10 4.63
C HIS A 376 -26.83 -32.76 5.76
N GLY A 377 -27.25 -31.98 6.76
CA GLY A 377 -28.00 -32.47 7.90
C GLY A 377 -29.47 -32.76 7.60
N GLN A 378 -30.01 -33.70 8.37
CA GLN A 378 -31.41 -34.01 8.47
C GLN A 378 -32.21 -32.88 9.15
N PHE A 379 -31.61 -32.12 10.07
CA PHE A 379 -32.27 -31.00 10.77
C PHE A 379 -31.53 -29.67 10.60
N ASP A 380 -32.29 -28.56 10.57
CA ASP A 380 -31.74 -27.20 10.46
C ASP A 380 -30.94 -26.79 11.71
N SER A 381 -29.81 -26.10 11.55
CA SER A 381 -28.93 -25.63 12.62
C SER A 381 -29.63 -24.73 13.67
N LYS A 382 -30.74 -24.08 13.30
CA LYS A 382 -31.61 -23.33 14.23
C LYS A 382 -32.37 -24.25 15.17
N THR A 383 -32.70 -25.48 14.77
CA THR A 383 -33.32 -26.49 15.64
C THR A 383 -32.39 -26.83 16.80
N TYR A 384 -31.11 -26.99 16.49
CA TYR A 384 -30.06 -27.20 17.48
C TYR A 384 -29.86 -25.98 18.38
N SER A 385 -29.78 -24.78 17.80
CA SER A 385 -29.61 -23.56 18.59
C SER A 385 -30.82 -23.27 19.50
N ALA A 386 -32.05 -23.53 19.04
CA ALA A 386 -33.25 -23.37 19.85
C ALA A 386 -33.33 -24.38 21.00
N ARG A 387 -32.78 -25.59 20.83
CA ARG A 387 -32.81 -26.65 21.84
C ARG A 387 -31.67 -26.51 22.85
N PHE A 388 -30.46 -26.29 22.38
CA PHE A 388 -29.23 -26.32 23.19
C PHE A 388 -28.68 -24.92 23.52
N GLY A 389 -29.32 -23.85 23.04
CA GLY A 389 -28.91 -22.46 23.25
C GLY A 389 -28.05 -21.93 22.11
N THR A 390 -26.89 -22.55 21.86
CA THR A 390 -26.02 -22.22 20.73
C THR A 390 -25.56 -23.46 19.98
N TRP A 391 -25.11 -23.28 18.73
CA TRP A 391 -24.47 -24.35 17.96
C TRP A 391 -23.28 -24.98 18.68
N ASN A 392 -22.44 -24.17 19.36
CA ASN A 392 -21.30 -24.70 20.10
C ASN A 392 -21.74 -25.49 21.34
N ASP A 393 -22.88 -25.15 21.94
CA ASP A 393 -23.47 -25.95 23.02
C ASP A 393 -23.99 -27.29 22.50
N ALA A 394 -24.60 -27.30 21.30
CA ALA A 394 -25.00 -28.54 20.64
C ALA A 394 -23.79 -29.44 20.31
N LEU A 395 -22.71 -28.86 19.77
CA LEU A 395 -21.45 -29.58 19.52
C LEU A 395 -20.89 -30.18 20.82
N ARG A 396 -20.83 -29.40 21.90
CA ARG A 396 -20.37 -29.87 23.22
C ARG A 396 -21.26 -30.97 23.79
N ALA A 397 -22.58 -30.81 23.70
CA ALA A 397 -23.54 -31.83 24.13
C ALA A 397 -23.40 -33.13 23.32
N ALA A 398 -22.98 -33.03 22.06
CA ALA A 398 -22.67 -34.18 21.20
C ALA A 398 -21.30 -34.80 21.48
N GLY A 399 -20.44 -34.16 22.30
CA GLY A 399 -19.07 -34.60 22.57
C GLY A 399 -18.08 -34.23 21.46
N LEU A 400 -18.42 -33.23 20.64
CA LEU A 400 -17.59 -32.70 19.55
C LEU A 400 -16.94 -31.39 19.98
N GLU A 401 -15.69 -31.18 19.60
CA GLU A 401 -14.93 -29.96 19.93
C GLU A 401 -15.23 -28.85 18.90
N PRO A 402 -15.75 -27.67 19.30
CA PRO A 402 -16.13 -26.62 18.35
C PRO A 402 -14.98 -26.10 17.48
N VAL A 403 -15.16 -26.10 16.14
CA VAL A 403 -14.19 -25.62 15.15
C VAL A 403 -13.85 -24.14 15.33
N ARG A 404 -14.84 -23.32 15.70
CA ARG A 404 -14.67 -21.90 16.05
C ARG A 404 -15.10 -21.65 17.49
N ARG A 405 -14.12 -21.45 18.38
CA ARG A 405 -14.36 -20.96 19.74
C ARG A 405 -14.71 -19.47 19.69
N VAL A 406 -16.01 -19.16 19.76
CA VAL A 406 -16.52 -17.80 19.99
C VAL A 406 -16.94 -17.66 21.46
N ASN A 407 -16.82 -16.46 22.02
CA ASN A 407 -17.03 -16.15 23.45
C ASN A 407 -16.06 -16.85 24.43
N ILE A 408 -14.76 -16.71 24.18
CA ILE A 408 -13.72 -17.15 25.12
C ILE A 408 -13.89 -16.39 26.46
N PRO A 409 -13.98 -17.07 27.62
CA PRO A 409 -14.07 -16.41 28.92
C PRO A 409 -12.85 -15.53 29.22
N ASN A 410 -13.06 -14.39 29.88
CA ASN A 410 -11.97 -13.46 30.22
C ASN A 410 -10.88 -14.14 31.06
N ASP A 411 -11.23 -15.09 31.93
CA ASP A 411 -10.27 -15.87 32.73
C ASP A 411 -9.34 -16.74 31.86
N GLU A 412 -9.85 -17.30 30.77
CA GLU A 412 -9.06 -18.13 29.86
C GLU A 412 -8.08 -17.27 29.05
N LEU A 413 -8.51 -16.08 28.62
CA LEU A 413 -7.64 -15.09 27.99
C LEU A 413 -6.53 -14.63 28.94
N ARG A 414 -6.86 -14.28 30.20
CA ARG A 414 -5.85 -13.89 31.21
C ARG A 414 -4.88 -15.02 31.52
N SER A 415 -5.37 -16.26 31.64
CA SER A 415 -4.53 -17.43 31.91
C SER A 415 -3.56 -17.70 30.77
N GLU A 416 -3.98 -17.46 29.53
CA GLU A 416 -3.13 -17.60 28.36
C GLU A 416 -2.02 -16.54 28.28
N LEU A 417 -2.31 -15.29 28.65
CA LEU A 417 -1.29 -14.24 28.79
C LEU A 417 -0.26 -14.60 29.87
N ARG A 418 -0.70 -15.12 31.02
CA ARG A 418 0.19 -15.57 32.11
C ARG A 418 1.05 -16.76 31.68
N ARG A 419 0.47 -17.76 31.02
CA ARG A 419 1.20 -18.91 30.49
C ARG A 419 2.32 -18.51 29.55
N LEU A 420 2.07 -17.54 28.65
CA LEU A 420 3.11 -17.02 27.77
C LEU A 420 4.14 -16.18 28.50
N THR A 421 3.74 -15.45 29.54
CA THR A 421 4.65 -14.73 30.42
C THR A 421 5.61 -15.69 31.10
N ASP A 422 5.11 -16.77 31.68
CA ASP A 422 5.93 -17.83 32.31
C ASP A 422 6.91 -18.46 31.30
N LYS A 423 6.48 -18.60 30.05
CA LYS A 423 7.30 -19.17 28.97
C LYS A 423 8.44 -18.24 28.55
N PHE A 424 8.19 -16.94 28.43
CA PHE A 424 9.16 -15.97 27.92
C PHE A 424 9.94 -15.25 29.02
N GLY A 425 9.56 -15.42 30.29
CA GLY A 425 10.11 -14.68 31.43
C GLY A 425 9.75 -13.20 31.43
N ARG A 426 8.85 -12.77 30.53
CA ARG A 426 8.37 -11.40 30.36
C ARG A 426 6.99 -11.40 29.68
N PRO A 427 6.19 -10.35 29.84
CA PRO A 427 4.90 -10.26 29.17
C PRO A 427 5.02 -10.39 27.64
N PRO A 428 4.14 -11.17 26.98
CA PRO A 428 4.27 -11.43 25.55
C PRO A 428 4.02 -10.16 24.72
N THR A 429 4.70 -10.04 23.59
CA THR A 429 4.34 -9.07 22.55
C THR A 429 3.09 -9.54 21.79
N ARG A 430 2.49 -8.63 21.00
CA ARG A 430 1.36 -8.97 20.11
C ARG A 430 1.73 -10.06 19.11
N ASP A 431 2.96 -10.00 18.60
CA ASP A 431 3.46 -10.97 17.63
C ASP A 431 3.71 -12.33 18.28
N GLU A 432 4.27 -12.35 19.49
CA GLU A 432 4.45 -13.58 20.27
C GLU A 432 3.13 -14.23 20.65
N MET A 433 2.10 -13.44 20.98
CA MET A 433 0.75 -13.97 21.17
C MET A 433 0.17 -14.53 19.86
N THR A 434 0.41 -13.85 18.74
CA THR A 434 -0.07 -14.31 17.43
C THR A 434 0.63 -15.61 16.99
N GLN A 435 1.90 -15.79 17.35
CA GLN A 435 2.71 -16.95 16.96
C GLN A 435 2.61 -18.14 17.93
N HIS A 436 2.46 -17.87 19.23
CA HIS A 436 2.57 -18.89 20.29
C HIS A 436 1.34 -18.99 21.20
N GLY A 437 0.38 -18.08 21.04
CA GLY A 437 -0.86 -18.05 21.80
C GLY A 437 -1.94 -18.93 21.19
N LYS A 438 -2.83 -19.43 22.04
CA LYS A 438 -4.05 -20.14 21.62
C LYS A 438 -5.06 -19.24 20.91
N PHE A 439 -4.97 -17.93 21.13
CA PHE A 439 -5.92 -16.94 20.63
C PHE A 439 -5.15 -15.79 19.99
N GLY A 440 -5.65 -15.27 18.86
CA GLY A 440 -5.03 -14.12 18.20
C GLY A 440 -5.06 -12.86 19.06
N HIS A 441 -4.02 -12.00 18.95
CA HIS A 441 -3.89 -10.80 19.77
C HIS A 441 -5.10 -9.84 19.66
N SER A 442 -5.79 -9.83 18.51
CA SER A 442 -6.95 -8.98 18.27
C SER A 442 -8.14 -9.31 19.18
N VAL A 443 -8.27 -10.56 19.66
CA VAL A 443 -9.31 -10.97 20.62
C VAL A 443 -9.16 -10.22 21.94
N TYR A 444 -7.92 -10.01 22.37
CA TYR A 444 -7.59 -9.29 23.61
C TYR A 444 -7.90 -7.80 23.47
N SER A 445 -7.48 -7.17 22.37
CA SER A 445 -7.79 -5.76 22.11
C SER A 445 -9.29 -5.49 22.08
N HIS A 446 -10.09 -6.31 21.39
CA HIS A 446 -11.55 -6.13 21.35
C HIS A 446 -12.23 -6.37 22.71
N ARG A 447 -11.68 -7.28 23.53
CA ARG A 447 -12.31 -7.67 24.80
C ARG A 447 -11.99 -6.72 25.94
N PHE A 448 -10.76 -6.25 26.01
CA PHE A 448 -10.24 -5.46 27.12
C PHE A 448 -10.02 -3.99 26.74
N GLY A 449 -10.32 -3.59 25.50
CA GLY A 449 -10.14 -2.23 24.98
C GLY A 449 -8.85 -2.07 24.19
N SER A 450 -7.72 -2.50 24.75
CA SER A 450 -6.44 -2.55 24.05
C SER A 450 -5.57 -3.74 24.50
N TRP A 451 -4.51 -4.02 23.74
CA TRP A 451 -3.49 -5.01 24.13
C TRP A 451 -2.85 -4.68 25.49
N THR A 452 -2.62 -3.39 25.74
CA THR A 452 -2.06 -2.93 27.01
C THR A 452 -3.02 -3.20 28.15
N ASP A 453 -4.29 -2.88 27.97
CA ASP A 453 -5.33 -3.08 28.99
C ASP A 453 -5.50 -4.58 29.27
N ALA A 454 -5.38 -5.43 28.25
CA ALA A 454 -5.40 -6.87 28.44
C ALA A 454 -4.23 -7.39 29.31
N LEU A 455 -3.03 -6.82 29.17
CA LEU A 455 -1.89 -7.13 30.02
C LEU A 455 -2.12 -6.64 31.45
N ILE A 456 -2.60 -5.40 31.62
CA ILE A 456 -2.91 -4.80 32.93
C ILE A 456 -3.98 -5.61 33.66
N GLU A 457 -5.08 -5.96 32.98
CA GLU A 457 -6.17 -6.79 33.51
C GLU A 457 -5.71 -8.22 33.84
N ALA A 458 -4.66 -8.72 33.18
CA ALA A 458 -4.03 -9.98 33.51
C ALA A 458 -3.07 -9.88 34.72
N GLY A 459 -2.76 -8.66 35.19
CA GLY A 459 -1.80 -8.37 36.25
C GLY A 459 -0.35 -8.32 35.76
N LEU A 460 -0.11 -7.95 34.50
CA LEU A 460 1.19 -7.97 33.82
C LEU A 460 1.63 -6.54 33.46
N GLU A 461 2.92 -6.24 33.62
CA GLU A 461 3.50 -4.93 33.25
C GLU A 461 3.74 -4.84 31.73
N PRO A 462 3.10 -3.89 31.01
CA PRO A 462 3.29 -3.78 29.57
C PRO A 462 4.71 -3.36 29.19
N HIS A 463 5.31 -4.00 28.18
CA HIS A 463 6.46 -3.42 27.47
C HIS A 463 6.01 -2.16 26.74
N LYS A 464 6.52 -0.97 27.09
CA LYS A 464 6.02 0.27 26.49
C LYS A 464 7.10 1.33 26.31
N MET A 465 7.60 1.46 25.07
CA MET A 465 7.87 2.81 24.57
C MET A 465 6.50 3.45 24.27
N LEU A 466 6.18 4.55 24.94
CA LEU A 466 4.98 5.38 24.80
C LEU A 466 5.33 6.59 23.93
N ASN A 467 4.50 6.93 22.95
CA ASN A 467 4.67 8.11 22.11
C ASN A 467 3.37 8.94 22.11
N PRO A 468 3.15 9.79 23.12
CA PRO A 468 1.97 10.66 23.19
C PRO A 468 2.09 11.81 22.19
N ASP A 469 1.01 12.11 21.46
CA ASP A 469 1.00 13.16 20.42
C ASP A 469 1.34 14.59 20.92
N HIS A 470 1.34 14.81 22.25
CA HIS A 470 1.62 16.10 22.88
C HIS A 470 3.04 16.22 23.45
N LEU A 471 3.83 15.13 23.44
CA LEU A 471 5.27 15.15 23.72
C LEU A 471 6.03 15.03 22.39
N ASP A 472 7.23 15.60 22.32
CA ASP A 472 8.10 15.51 21.14
C ASP A 472 9.06 14.29 21.20
N HIS A 473 8.97 13.48 22.27
CA HIS A 473 9.78 12.30 22.50
C HIS A 473 8.95 11.09 22.96
N TRP A 474 9.59 9.92 22.91
CA TRP A 474 9.03 8.66 23.41
C TRP A 474 9.47 8.48 24.86
N VAL A 475 8.71 7.74 25.68
CA VAL A 475 9.09 7.40 27.06
C VAL A 475 8.98 5.90 27.30
N ALA A 476 9.91 5.32 28.07
CA ALA A 476 10.04 3.88 28.29
C ALA A 476 9.13 3.33 29.40
N SER A 477 8.44 4.19 30.16
CA SER A 477 7.50 3.76 31.18
C SER A 477 6.30 4.71 31.38
N VAL A 478 5.25 4.16 32.01
CA VAL A 478 4.08 4.96 32.43
C VAL A 478 4.45 5.98 33.51
N LEU A 479 5.50 5.72 34.30
CA LEU A 479 5.96 6.66 35.30
C LEU A 479 6.66 7.85 34.63
N GLU A 480 7.56 7.59 33.69
CA GLU A 480 8.18 8.64 32.87
C GLU A 480 7.14 9.48 32.13
N LEU A 481 6.11 8.86 31.53
CA LEU A 481 5.02 9.61 30.89
C LEU A 481 4.38 10.62 31.85
N LYS A 482 4.06 10.16 33.06
CA LYS A 482 3.39 11.02 34.05
C LYS A 482 4.31 12.13 34.58
N VAL A 483 5.61 11.89 34.64
CA VAL A 483 6.61 12.90 35.01
C VAL A 483 6.80 13.91 33.87
N ALA A 484 6.87 13.46 32.62
CA ALA A 484 6.94 14.32 31.44
C ALA A 484 5.70 15.24 31.35
N GLU A 485 4.49 14.69 31.47
CA GLU A 485 3.24 15.46 31.50
C GLU A 485 3.25 16.53 32.60
N LEU A 486 3.75 16.18 33.79
CA LEU A 486 3.85 17.11 34.90
C LEU A 486 4.83 18.26 34.61
N LEU A 487 6.01 17.97 34.06
CA LEU A 487 7.03 18.97 33.69
C LEU A 487 6.49 19.95 32.62
N VAL A 488 5.75 19.42 31.64
CA VAL A 488 5.05 20.23 30.63
C VAL A 488 3.98 21.12 31.28
N ASP A 489 3.14 20.56 32.16
CA ASP A 489 2.04 21.27 32.82
C ASP A 489 2.52 22.46 33.66
N ILE A 490 3.67 22.32 34.33
CA ILE A 490 4.28 23.39 35.14
C ILE A 490 5.19 24.33 34.33
N GLY A 491 5.44 24.02 33.05
CA GLY A 491 6.23 24.86 32.15
C GLY A 491 7.75 24.78 32.36
N VAL A 492 8.26 23.66 32.87
CA VAL A 492 9.70 23.40 33.00
C VAL A 492 10.25 22.88 31.69
N GLU A 493 11.27 23.56 31.15
CA GLU A 493 12.03 23.06 30.01
C GLU A 493 12.92 21.87 30.43
N TYR A 494 12.90 20.79 29.65
CA TYR A 494 13.68 19.59 29.89
C TYR A 494 14.12 18.90 28.60
N GLU A 495 15.15 18.07 28.71
CA GLU A 495 15.61 17.13 27.67
C GLU A 495 15.38 15.69 28.16
N TYR A 496 14.70 14.87 27.36
CA TYR A 496 14.55 13.43 27.65
C TYR A 496 15.81 12.67 27.21
N GLU A 497 16.39 11.87 28.11
CA GLU A 497 17.63 11.11 27.88
C GLU A 497 18.80 11.99 27.38
N GLY A 498 18.81 13.28 27.74
CA GLY A 498 19.75 14.29 27.22
C GLY A 498 21.18 14.23 27.78
N LEU A 499 21.43 13.39 28.79
CA LEU A 499 22.72 13.29 29.46
C LEU A 499 23.19 11.83 29.54
N THR A 500 24.45 11.58 29.23
CA THR A 500 25.09 10.28 29.42
C THR A 500 26.14 10.38 30.52
N ILE A 501 26.04 9.51 31.52
CA ILE A 501 26.94 9.42 32.68
C ILE A 501 27.77 8.15 32.55
N GLU A 502 29.10 8.29 32.52
CA GLU A 502 30.01 7.15 32.52
C GLU A 502 30.27 6.65 33.94
N TYR A 503 30.26 5.33 34.11
CA TYR A 503 30.59 4.64 35.36
C TYR A 503 31.38 3.36 35.07
N ASP A 504 31.93 2.73 36.12
CA ASP A 504 32.89 1.63 36.10
C ASP A 504 32.95 0.74 34.83
N ASP A 505 34.18 0.50 34.37
CA ASP A 505 34.51 -0.42 33.26
C ASP A 505 33.96 -0.01 31.88
N GLY A 506 33.87 1.31 31.64
CA GLY A 506 33.46 1.87 30.34
C GLY A 506 31.96 1.75 30.08
N ARG A 507 31.15 1.62 31.14
CA ARG A 507 29.69 1.58 31.06
C ARG A 507 29.14 2.99 31.09
N SER A 508 27.99 3.17 30.47
CA SER A 508 27.26 4.42 30.55
C SER A 508 25.82 4.18 30.96
N TYR A 509 25.25 5.18 31.60
CA TYR A 509 23.85 5.23 31.98
C TYR A 509 23.29 6.61 31.61
N THR A 510 22.05 6.62 31.16
CA THR A 510 21.34 7.80 30.68
C THR A 510 20.14 8.01 31.59
N PRO A 511 20.11 9.08 32.41
CA PRO A 511 18.94 9.43 33.22
C PRO A 511 17.76 9.87 32.34
N ASP A 512 16.54 9.65 32.85
CA ASP A 512 15.31 9.88 32.07
C ASP A 512 15.10 11.34 31.65
N PHE A 513 15.26 12.31 32.55
CA PHE A 513 15.03 13.73 32.26
C PHE A 513 16.16 14.63 32.78
N VAL A 514 16.46 15.67 32.01
CA VAL A 514 17.49 16.66 32.35
C VAL A 514 16.87 18.05 32.25
N THR A 515 16.91 18.81 33.34
CA THR A 515 16.47 20.21 33.38
C THR A 515 17.66 21.14 33.62
N ALA A 516 17.40 22.45 33.75
CA ALA A 516 18.44 23.42 34.08
C ALA A 516 19.15 23.06 35.40
N ASP A 517 18.39 22.72 36.44
CA ASP A 517 18.85 22.55 37.82
C ASP A 517 18.88 21.09 38.31
N TYR A 518 18.19 20.18 37.62
CA TYR A 518 17.98 18.81 38.08
C TYR A 518 18.26 17.77 36.99
N VAL A 519 18.72 16.59 37.42
CA VAL A 519 18.76 15.36 36.63
C VAL A 519 17.84 14.36 37.30
N ILE A 520 16.82 13.87 36.59
CA ILE A 520 15.69 13.16 37.17
C ILE A 520 15.67 11.72 36.63
N GLU A 521 15.61 10.76 37.55
CA GLU A 521 15.40 9.34 37.26
C GLU A 521 14.03 8.89 37.79
N CYS A 522 13.25 8.25 36.93
CA CYS A 522 11.97 7.64 37.26
C CYS A 522 12.16 6.17 37.62
N LYS A 523 11.89 5.82 38.87
CA LYS A 523 12.02 4.45 39.34
C LYS A 523 10.66 3.83 39.67
N GLY A 524 10.26 2.83 38.89
CA GLY A 524 9.09 1.98 39.18
C GLY A 524 9.28 1.15 40.47
N GLN A 525 8.22 0.47 40.94
CA GLN A 525 8.35 -0.43 42.10
C GLN A 525 9.40 -1.51 41.83
N ASP A 526 10.27 -1.70 42.81
CA ASP A 526 11.36 -2.66 42.75
C ASP A 526 10.80 -4.10 42.84
N TRP A 527 10.81 -4.82 41.73
CA TRP A 527 10.57 -6.27 41.68
C TRP A 527 11.89 -7.06 41.69
N GLY A 528 12.97 -6.45 42.21
CA GLY A 528 14.37 -6.89 42.12
C GLY A 528 14.70 -8.30 42.60
N ASP A 529 13.80 -8.99 43.30
CA ASP A 529 13.99 -10.42 43.62
C ASP A 529 13.74 -11.36 42.42
N LEU A 530 13.09 -10.89 41.35
CA LEU A 530 12.68 -11.72 40.20
C LEU A 530 13.62 -11.62 38.99
N TYR A 531 14.44 -10.59 38.90
CA TYR A 531 15.34 -10.35 37.76
C TYR A 531 16.74 -10.02 38.26
N ASN A 532 17.54 -11.08 38.47
CA ASN A 532 18.95 -11.01 38.86
C ASN A 532 19.79 -10.29 37.78
N GLN A 533 19.81 -8.96 37.80
CA GLN A 533 20.77 -8.13 37.08
C GLN A 533 21.73 -7.51 38.10
N ASP A 534 22.89 -8.14 38.25
CA ASP A 534 23.99 -7.75 39.17
C ASP A 534 24.73 -6.46 38.72
N VAL A 535 23.98 -5.38 38.48
CA VAL A 535 24.45 -3.98 38.52
C VAL A 535 23.33 -3.19 39.16
N THR A 536 23.55 -2.77 40.40
CA THR A 536 22.46 -2.27 41.21
C THR A 536 22.06 -0.88 40.71
N ALA A 537 20.76 -0.55 40.80
CA ALA A 537 20.32 0.82 40.56
C ALA A 537 21.04 1.83 41.47
N GLU A 538 21.64 1.34 42.57
CA GLU A 538 22.47 2.10 43.50
C GLU A 538 23.79 2.55 42.85
N ASP A 539 24.50 1.67 42.13
CA ASP A 539 25.78 2.03 41.47
C ASP A 539 25.61 3.16 40.44
N LYS A 540 24.50 3.12 39.69
CA LYS A 540 24.17 4.17 38.70
C LYS A 540 23.83 5.49 39.37
N ALA A 541 23.10 5.43 40.48
CA ALA A 541 22.71 6.59 41.24
C ALA A 541 23.91 7.25 41.92
N GLU A 542 24.84 6.47 42.48
CA GLU A 542 26.09 6.97 43.04
C GLU A 542 26.96 7.64 41.98
N ALA A 543 27.13 7.00 40.81
CA ALA A 543 27.85 7.62 39.70
C ALA A 543 27.20 8.91 39.20
N ALA A 544 25.86 8.98 39.21
CA ALA A 544 25.16 10.21 38.87
C ALA A 544 25.43 11.32 39.88
N MET A 545 25.32 11.05 41.18
CA MET A 545 25.62 12.04 42.21
C MET A 545 27.08 12.51 42.18
N ASP A 546 28.03 11.62 41.89
CA ASP A 546 29.46 11.96 41.84
C ASP A 546 29.85 12.76 40.58
N SER A 547 29.11 12.60 39.48
CA SER A 547 29.42 13.23 38.18
C SER A 547 28.75 14.60 37.98
N LEU A 548 27.72 14.92 38.77
CA LEU A 548 26.95 16.15 38.62
C LEU A 548 27.50 17.27 39.52
N GLU A 549 28.17 18.25 38.91
CA GLU A 549 28.78 19.36 39.67
C GLU A 549 27.79 20.49 40.03
N THR A 550 26.81 20.76 39.17
CA THR A 550 25.92 21.93 39.27
C THR A 550 24.44 21.59 39.40
N ARG A 551 24.06 20.35 39.07
CA ARG A 551 22.67 19.87 39.11
C ARG A 551 22.51 18.83 40.20
N LYS A 552 21.33 18.77 40.82
CA LYS A 552 21.04 17.71 41.80
C LYS A 552 20.43 16.50 41.12
N TYR A 553 20.82 15.30 41.57
CA TYR A 553 20.22 14.05 41.16
C TYR A 553 18.93 13.79 41.94
N VAL A 554 17.81 13.72 41.22
CA VAL A 554 16.46 13.56 41.75
C VAL A 554 15.92 12.20 41.35
N VAL A 555 15.39 11.45 42.31
CA VAL A 555 14.71 10.17 42.04
C VAL A 555 13.24 10.30 42.37
N ILE A 556 12.39 10.02 41.38
CA ILE A 556 10.93 9.97 41.53
C ILE A 556 10.45 8.52 41.49
N GLY A 557 9.82 8.05 42.56
CA GLY A 557 9.26 6.70 42.66
C GLY A 557 9.93 5.83 43.74
N ALA A 558 10.37 4.62 43.38
CA ALA A 558 11.05 3.73 44.32
C ALA A 558 12.37 4.32 44.81
N LYS A 559 12.72 4.04 46.07
CA LYS A 559 13.85 4.68 46.75
C LYS A 559 15.16 4.00 46.35
N ILE A 560 16.03 4.77 45.69
CA ILE A 560 17.45 4.49 45.47
C ILE A 560 18.27 5.73 45.93
N PRO A 561 19.61 5.68 46.02
CA PRO A 561 20.42 6.85 46.37
C PRO A 561 20.10 8.07 45.49
N ALA A 562 20.02 9.26 46.08
CA ALA A 562 19.74 10.52 45.39
C ALA A 562 20.04 11.74 46.28
N ASP A 563 20.31 12.90 45.69
CA ASP A 563 20.32 14.17 46.42
C ASP A 563 18.92 14.53 46.93
N ILE A 564 17.89 14.20 46.14
CA ILE A 564 16.49 14.43 46.44
C ILE A 564 15.69 13.18 46.03
N HIS A 565 14.95 12.58 46.96
CA HIS A 565 14.05 11.46 46.67
C HIS A 565 12.61 11.89 46.95
N ILE A 566 11.73 11.70 45.96
CA ILE A 566 10.30 11.98 46.08
C ILE A 566 9.52 10.73 45.69
N ARG A 567 8.56 10.34 46.53
CA ARG A 567 7.64 9.24 46.18
C ARG A 567 6.64 9.74 45.15
N TRP A 568 6.33 8.93 44.14
CA TRP A 568 5.34 9.30 43.12
C TRP A 568 3.97 9.72 43.69
N ASP A 569 3.55 9.14 44.81
CA ASP A 569 2.26 9.48 45.44
C ASP A 569 2.26 10.89 46.09
N ASP A 570 3.43 11.51 46.29
CA ASP A 570 3.59 12.84 46.87
C ASP A 570 3.73 13.91 45.79
N ARG A 571 2.66 14.09 45.00
CA ARG A 571 2.66 15.01 43.86
C ARG A 571 2.89 16.47 44.24
N ALA A 572 2.51 16.85 45.47
CA ALA A 572 2.72 18.21 45.97
C ALA A 572 4.21 18.53 46.11
N ALA A 573 5.00 17.59 46.65
CA ALA A 573 6.45 17.75 46.76
C ALA A 573 7.15 17.81 45.39
N ILE A 574 6.60 17.14 44.35
CA ILE A 574 7.15 17.23 42.99
C ILE A 574 6.86 18.61 42.40
N HIS A 575 5.66 19.16 42.59
CA HIS A 575 5.35 20.54 42.18
C HIS A 575 6.26 21.57 42.87
N GLU A 576 6.41 21.47 44.20
CA GLU A 576 7.27 22.38 44.99
C GLU A 576 8.75 22.33 44.59
N LEU A 577 9.23 21.24 43.97
CA LEU A 577 10.61 21.13 43.52
C LEU A 577 10.92 22.04 42.32
N PHE A 578 9.90 22.38 41.54
CA PHE A 578 9.99 23.06 40.25
C PHE A 578 9.31 24.43 40.20
N GLU A 579 8.73 24.88 41.32
CA GLU A 579 8.36 26.28 41.59
C GLU A 579 9.56 27.09 42.07
#